data_AF-A0A9D9Z1A9-F1
#
_entry.id   AF-A0A9D9Z1A9-F1
#
_cell.length_a   1.000
_cell.length_b   1.000
_cell.length_c   1.000
_cell.angle_alpha   90.00
_cell.angle_beta   90.00
_cell.angle_gamma   90.00
#
_symmetry.space_group_name_H-M   'P 1'
#
loop_
_entity.id
_entity.type
_entity.pdbx_description
1 polymer ?
#
loop_
_entity_poly.entity_id
_entity_poly.type
_entity_poly.pdbx_seq_one_letter_code
_entity_poly.pdbx_strand_id
1 'polypeptide(L)'
;MKLSKIVMVCVVLGIFATFLVSNIHLKAQQAMNKNELITSIVLETFENNDKGWYASGSKYTKTGFPQWQTNIENWPTSLFGQKGDPANKYCFGVRTSYYRMGYNYLWILPKEPLRIPGIAKAFYIWVWGANFMYDFEIQVTDYTGVSYSLPGGKLNFLGWKILRMDIPAFIPQTQQQLPRIKNLQFDRFTIWTNPGAPLENFYIYLDQFSILTDIALETYDGDALNNVNQIWTNPQSNQQTGGQ
;
A
#
# COMPACT_ATOMS: atom_id res chain seq x y z
N MET A 1 56.90 16.01 -37.75
CA MET A 1 56.51 15.46 -36.43
C MET A 1 55.17 15.96 -35.85
N LYS A 2 54.54 17.05 -36.33
CA LYS A 2 53.27 17.57 -35.76
C LYS A 2 51.99 16.90 -36.28
N LEU A 3 51.99 16.41 -37.53
CA LEU A 3 50.81 15.83 -38.18
C LEU A 3 50.38 14.48 -37.57
N SER A 4 51.34 13.64 -37.16
CA SER A 4 51.08 12.31 -36.56
C SER A 4 50.37 12.38 -35.21
N LYS A 5 50.63 13.43 -34.40
CA LYS A 5 49.99 13.60 -33.08
C LYS A 5 48.51 13.98 -33.19
N ILE A 6 48.14 14.76 -34.22
CA ILE A 6 46.74 15.19 -34.43
C ILE A 6 45.88 14.01 -34.88
N VAL A 7 46.39 13.19 -35.81
CA VAL A 7 45.68 12.00 -36.29
C VAL A 7 45.44 11.00 -35.14
N MET A 8 46.43 10.81 -34.28
CA MET A 8 46.31 9.92 -33.11
C MET A 8 45.27 10.41 -32.10
N VAL A 9 45.18 11.73 -31.85
CA VAL A 9 44.18 12.32 -30.95
C VAL A 9 42.76 12.16 -31.51
N CYS A 10 42.56 12.34 -32.82
CA CYS A 10 41.25 12.15 -33.45
C CYS A 10 40.78 10.69 -33.41
N VAL A 11 41.69 9.71 -33.57
CA VAL A 11 41.35 8.28 -33.47
C VAL A 11 40.96 7.90 -32.04
N VAL A 12 41.68 8.39 -31.03
CA VAL A 12 41.35 8.13 -29.61
C VAL A 12 40.01 8.76 -29.24
N LEU A 13 39.74 10.00 -29.67
CA LEU A 13 38.44 10.65 -29.46
C LEU A 13 37.30 9.91 -30.17
N GLY A 14 37.54 9.39 -31.37
CA GLY A 14 36.56 8.58 -32.11
C GLY A 14 36.22 7.26 -31.40
N ILE A 15 37.22 6.56 -30.87
CA ILE A 15 37.04 5.31 -30.11
C ILE A 15 36.33 5.59 -28.77
N PHE A 16 36.64 6.71 -28.11
CA PHE A 16 35.97 7.09 -26.87
C PHE A 16 34.50 7.49 -27.11
N ALA A 17 34.23 8.17 -28.23
CA ALA A 17 32.87 8.52 -28.63
C ALA A 17 32.04 7.27 -28.98
N THR A 18 32.60 6.27 -29.66
CA THR A 18 31.87 5.02 -29.97
C THR A 18 31.60 4.19 -28.72
N PHE A 19 32.52 4.17 -27.74
CA PHE A 19 32.29 3.56 -26.43
C PHE A 19 31.20 4.28 -25.62
N LEU A 20 31.11 5.60 -25.70
CA LEU A 20 30.05 6.36 -25.03
C LEU A 20 28.68 6.09 -25.68
N VAL A 21 28.60 6.04 -27.01
CA VAL A 21 27.34 5.83 -27.74
C VAL A 21 26.80 4.40 -27.58
N SER A 22 27.66 3.38 -27.55
CA SER A 22 27.25 1.98 -27.34
C SER A 22 26.63 1.75 -25.95
N ASN A 23 27.18 2.39 -24.92
CA ASN A 23 26.62 2.35 -23.55
C ASN A 23 25.25 3.02 -23.44
N ILE A 24 24.98 4.05 -24.26
CA ILE A 24 23.67 4.72 -24.28
C ILE A 24 22.64 3.85 -24.99
N HIS A 25 23.00 3.19 -26.10
CA HIS A 25 22.08 2.30 -26.82
C HIS A 25 21.69 1.05 -26.01
N LEU A 26 22.63 0.46 -25.25
CA LEU A 26 22.35 -0.69 -24.39
C LEU A 26 21.39 -0.33 -23.24
N LYS A 27 21.50 0.88 -22.68
CA LYS A 27 20.55 1.40 -21.69
C LYS A 27 19.19 1.75 -22.29
N ALA A 28 19.15 2.24 -23.53
CA ALA A 28 17.91 2.58 -24.24
C ALA A 28 17.11 1.34 -24.67
N GLN A 29 17.76 0.24 -25.06
CA GLN A 29 17.07 -1.04 -25.30
C GLN A 29 16.47 -1.66 -24.03
N GLN A 30 16.98 -1.29 -22.85
CA GLN A 30 16.42 -1.71 -21.56
C GLN A 30 15.33 -0.76 -21.03
N ALA A 31 15.10 0.38 -21.68
CA ALA A 31 13.92 1.20 -21.44
C ALA A 31 12.72 0.49 -22.06
N MET A 32 12.31 -0.61 -21.41
CA MET A 32 11.03 -1.27 -21.67
C MET A 32 9.92 -0.22 -21.66
N ASN A 33 8.95 -0.36 -22.56
CA ASN A 33 7.73 0.42 -22.54
C ASN A 33 7.06 0.23 -21.17
N LYS A 34 7.25 1.20 -20.28
CA LYS A 34 6.63 1.18 -18.96
C LYS A 34 5.16 1.51 -19.15
N ASN A 35 4.35 0.47 -19.32
CA ASN A 35 2.91 0.61 -19.23
C ASN A 35 2.58 1.01 -17.78
N GLU A 36 1.74 2.02 -17.60
CA GLU A 36 1.22 2.43 -16.29
C GLU A 36 -0.30 2.34 -16.36
N LEU A 37 -0.91 1.67 -15.38
CA LEU A 37 -2.35 1.54 -15.25
C LEU A 37 -2.72 1.88 -13.80
N ILE A 38 -2.80 3.19 -13.55
CA ILE A 38 -3.12 3.73 -12.23
C ILE A 38 -4.62 3.61 -12.01
N THR A 39 -5.01 2.93 -10.93
CA THR A 39 -6.40 2.71 -10.55
C THR A 39 -6.61 2.88 -9.05
N SER A 40 -7.84 3.24 -8.67
CA SER A 40 -8.28 3.29 -7.28
C SER A 40 -9.09 2.03 -6.97
N ILE A 41 -8.66 1.27 -5.98
CA ILE A 41 -9.32 0.03 -5.54
C ILE A 41 -9.77 0.20 -4.10
N VAL A 42 -11.03 -0.14 -3.82
CA VAL A 42 -11.55 -0.18 -2.45
C VAL A 42 -11.10 -1.48 -1.80
N LEU A 43 -10.40 -1.38 -0.68
CA LEU A 43 -9.90 -2.52 0.10
C LEU A 43 -10.90 -2.97 1.16
N GLU A 44 -11.59 -2.01 1.78
CA GLU A 44 -12.59 -2.28 2.82
C GLU A 44 -13.68 -1.21 2.81
N THR A 45 -14.95 -1.66 2.79
CA THR A 45 -16.12 -0.80 2.91
C THR A 45 -16.71 -0.82 4.32
N PHE A 46 -16.33 -1.78 5.16
CA PHE A 46 -16.85 -1.98 6.52
C PHE A 46 -18.37 -2.28 6.61
N GLU A 47 -19.00 -2.60 5.48
CA GLU A 47 -20.40 -3.01 5.40
C GLU A 47 -20.68 -4.36 6.08
N ASN A 48 -19.64 -5.18 6.18
CA ASN A 48 -19.63 -6.42 6.91
C ASN A 48 -18.25 -6.59 7.55
N ASN A 49 -18.08 -7.65 8.35
CA ASN A 49 -16.81 -7.95 9.00
C ASN A 49 -16.19 -9.26 8.49
N ASP A 50 -16.22 -9.47 7.18
CA ASP A 50 -15.65 -10.65 6.51
C ASP A 50 -14.15 -10.82 6.78
N LYS A 51 -13.39 -9.72 6.83
CA LYS A 51 -11.95 -9.70 7.13
C LYS A 51 -11.63 -9.78 8.63
N GLY A 52 -12.65 -9.88 9.49
CA GLY A 52 -12.49 -10.09 10.93
C GLY A 52 -11.75 -8.96 11.65
N TRP A 53 -12.06 -7.71 11.31
CA TRP A 53 -11.55 -6.51 11.97
C TRP A 53 -11.85 -6.51 13.47
N TYR A 54 -10.84 -6.12 14.23
CA TYR A 54 -10.90 -5.95 15.67
C TYR A 54 -10.01 -4.79 16.12
N ALA A 55 -10.16 -4.38 17.37
CA ALA A 55 -9.34 -3.35 17.97
C ALA A 55 -8.53 -3.88 19.14
N SER A 56 -7.32 -3.36 19.32
CA SER A 56 -6.43 -3.67 20.43
C SER A 56 -5.83 -2.39 21.00
N GLY A 57 -5.80 -2.28 22.32
CA GLY A 57 -5.30 -1.10 23.02
C GLY A 57 -3.89 -1.28 23.55
N SER A 58 -3.23 -0.17 23.86
CA SER A 58 -1.97 -0.18 24.61
C SER A 58 -2.11 -0.72 26.04
N LYS A 59 -0.98 -0.93 26.72
CA LYS A 59 -0.89 -1.44 28.10
C LYS A 59 -1.79 -0.72 29.11
N TYR A 60 -2.01 0.58 28.94
CA TYR A 60 -2.79 1.40 29.89
C TYR A 60 -4.26 1.53 29.52
N THR A 61 -4.75 0.72 28.58
CA THR A 61 -6.18 0.69 28.23
C THR A 61 -7.01 0.21 29.40
N LYS A 62 -8.14 0.86 29.65
CA LYS A 62 -9.07 0.50 30.73
C LYS A 62 -9.63 -0.90 30.52
N THR A 63 -9.90 -1.61 31.63
CA THR A 63 -10.51 -2.94 31.57
C THR A 63 -11.87 -2.87 30.86
N GLY A 64 -12.10 -3.78 29.92
CA GLY A 64 -13.30 -3.79 29.07
C GLY A 64 -13.19 -2.93 27.82
N PHE A 65 -12.04 -2.28 27.57
CA PHE A 65 -11.71 -1.55 26.35
C PHE A 65 -10.46 -2.14 25.66
N PRO A 66 -10.26 -1.90 24.35
CA PRO A 66 -11.19 -1.24 23.44
C PRO A 66 -12.43 -2.10 23.15
N GLN A 67 -13.52 -1.44 22.77
CA GLN A 67 -14.71 -2.10 22.26
C GLN A 67 -14.92 -1.64 20.82
N TRP A 68 -15.24 -2.58 19.94
CA TRP A 68 -15.53 -2.27 18.54
C TRP A 68 -16.91 -2.80 18.18
N GLN A 69 -17.52 -2.13 17.21
CA GLN A 69 -18.84 -2.45 16.73
C GLN A 69 -18.88 -2.28 15.21
N THR A 70 -19.49 -3.25 14.56
CA THR A 70 -19.77 -3.26 13.12
C THR A 70 -21.23 -2.90 12.89
N ASN A 71 -21.62 -2.68 11.64
CA ASN A 71 -23.01 -2.40 11.25
C ASN A 71 -23.57 -1.12 11.92
N ILE A 72 -22.73 -0.12 12.15
CA ILE A 72 -23.16 1.17 12.67
C ILE A 72 -23.70 1.99 11.50
N GLU A 73 -24.99 2.32 11.53
CA GLU A 73 -25.66 3.01 10.42
C GLU A 73 -25.22 4.48 10.34
N ASN A 74 -24.15 4.73 9.59
CA ASN A 74 -23.61 6.05 9.31
C ASN A 74 -22.59 5.97 8.16
N TRP A 75 -22.49 7.03 7.37
CA TRP A 75 -21.62 7.10 6.20
C TRP A 75 -21.12 8.53 5.94
N PRO A 76 -20.01 8.73 5.21
CA PRO A 76 -19.57 10.02 4.73
C PRO A 76 -20.57 10.64 3.76
N THR A 77 -21.25 11.70 4.21
CA THR A 77 -22.22 12.43 3.38
C THR A 77 -21.58 13.09 2.15
N SER A 78 -20.30 13.44 2.22
CA SER A 78 -19.54 13.97 1.07
C SER A 78 -19.27 12.93 -0.02
N LEU A 79 -19.36 11.64 0.31
CA LEU A 79 -19.14 10.54 -0.64
C LEU A 79 -20.46 10.00 -1.20
N PHE A 80 -21.41 9.69 -0.31
CA PHE A 80 -22.68 9.05 -0.68
C PHE A 80 -23.89 10.01 -0.71
N GLY A 81 -23.66 11.29 -0.43
CA GLY A 81 -24.74 12.27 -0.29
C GLY A 81 -25.53 12.12 1.01
N GLN A 82 -26.47 13.04 1.23
CA GLN A 82 -27.34 13.01 2.43
C GLN A 82 -28.32 11.83 2.43
N LYS A 83 -28.75 11.38 1.24
CA LYS A 83 -29.62 10.19 1.11
C LYS A 83 -28.87 8.89 1.42
N GLY A 84 -27.55 8.89 1.34
CA GLY A 84 -26.73 7.69 1.44
C GLY A 84 -26.84 6.78 0.23
N ASP A 85 -26.18 5.63 0.36
CA ASP A 85 -26.20 4.55 -0.61
C ASP A 85 -26.76 3.29 0.08
N PRO A 86 -27.82 2.65 -0.44
CA PRO A 86 -28.35 1.41 0.12
C PRO A 86 -27.31 0.28 0.24
N ALA A 87 -26.28 0.30 -0.61
CA ALA A 87 -25.19 -0.66 -0.58
C ALA A 87 -24.04 -0.26 0.37
N ASN A 88 -23.97 1.01 0.79
CA ASN A 88 -22.93 1.54 1.68
C ASN A 88 -23.58 2.37 2.80
N LYS A 89 -24.04 1.68 3.86
CA LYS A 89 -24.80 2.26 4.96
C LYS A 89 -24.13 2.09 6.32
N TYR A 90 -23.09 1.26 6.41
CA TYR A 90 -22.49 0.86 7.67
C TYR A 90 -21.03 1.25 7.75
N CYS A 91 -20.62 1.71 8.94
CA CYS A 91 -19.22 1.96 9.24
C CYS A 91 -18.72 1.11 10.41
N PHE A 92 -17.39 1.06 10.56
CA PHE A 92 -16.73 0.39 11.69
C PHE A 92 -16.43 1.41 12.78
N GLY A 93 -16.97 1.18 13.98
CA GLY A 93 -16.75 2.03 15.14
C GLY A 93 -15.88 1.38 16.18
N VAL A 94 -14.98 2.14 16.78
CA VAL A 94 -14.19 1.72 17.94
C VAL A 94 -14.31 2.76 19.02
N ARG A 95 -14.54 2.32 20.26
CA ARG A 95 -14.41 3.15 21.44
C ARG A 95 -13.35 2.63 22.40
N THR A 96 -12.60 3.53 23.02
CA THR A 96 -11.56 3.18 23.99
C THR A 96 -11.48 4.17 25.14
N SER A 97 -10.71 3.83 26.17
CA SER A 97 -10.44 4.67 27.35
C SER A 97 -9.13 4.21 27.99
N TYR A 98 -8.40 5.12 28.64
CA TYR A 98 -7.10 4.83 29.26
C TYR A 98 -7.09 5.15 30.76
N TYR A 99 -6.30 4.42 31.53
CA TYR A 99 -6.11 4.67 32.96
C TYR A 99 -5.25 5.90 33.24
N ARG A 100 -4.36 6.27 32.31
CA ARG A 100 -3.34 7.32 32.52
C ARG A 100 -3.10 8.10 31.23
N MET A 101 -2.80 9.39 31.41
CA MET A 101 -2.36 10.28 30.35
C MET A 101 -0.99 9.84 29.84
N GLY A 102 -0.76 9.98 28.55
CA GLY A 102 0.49 9.61 27.91
C GLY A 102 0.32 9.27 26.44
N TYR A 103 1.41 8.78 25.85
CA TYR A 103 1.42 8.22 24.50
C TYR A 103 0.85 6.80 24.52
N ASN A 104 -0.48 6.72 24.58
CA ASN A 104 -1.20 5.48 24.38
C ASN A 104 -1.47 5.28 22.89
N TYR A 105 -1.71 4.03 22.50
CA TYR A 105 -2.14 3.70 21.15
C TYR A 105 -3.41 2.87 21.15
N LEU A 106 -4.10 2.95 20.02
CA LEU A 106 -5.19 2.07 19.61
C LEU A 106 -4.82 1.50 18.25
N TRP A 107 -4.81 0.17 18.15
CA TRP A 107 -4.66 -0.55 16.90
C TRP A 107 -6.02 -1.01 16.41
N ILE A 108 -6.27 -0.84 15.12
CA ILE A 108 -7.43 -1.40 14.41
C ILE A 108 -6.87 -2.21 13.25
N LEU A 109 -7.15 -3.51 13.24
CA LEU A 109 -6.50 -4.43 12.33
C LEU A 109 -7.44 -5.54 11.87
N PRO A 110 -7.28 -6.03 10.63
CA PRO A 110 -7.98 -7.22 10.15
C PRO A 110 -7.42 -8.47 10.83
N LYS A 111 -8.13 -9.59 10.69
CA LYS A 111 -7.66 -10.90 11.16
C LYS A 111 -6.37 -11.32 10.47
N GLU A 112 -6.24 -11.03 9.19
CA GLU A 112 -5.06 -11.28 8.37
C GLU A 112 -4.65 -10.01 7.61
N PRO A 113 -3.34 -9.72 7.46
CA PRO A 113 -2.87 -8.57 6.70
C PRO A 113 -3.42 -8.52 5.28
N LEU A 114 -3.79 -7.33 4.80
CA LEU A 114 -4.37 -7.15 3.47
C LEU A 114 -3.26 -7.04 2.43
N ARG A 115 -3.28 -7.92 1.43
CA ARG A 115 -2.34 -7.84 0.30
C ARG A 115 -2.77 -6.74 -0.65
N ILE A 116 -1.86 -5.81 -0.91
CA ILE A 116 -2.11 -4.67 -1.77
C ILE A 116 -1.79 -5.03 -3.22
N PRO A 117 -2.74 -4.93 -4.16
CA PRO A 117 -2.50 -5.25 -5.56
C PRO A 117 -1.56 -4.22 -6.20
N GLY A 118 -0.71 -4.67 -7.13
CA GLY A 118 0.17 -3.80 -7.92
C GLY A 118 1.25 -3.06 -7.12
N ILE A 119 1.69 -1.93 -7.67
CA ILE A 119 2.60 -0.98 -7.02
C ILE A 119 1.78 0.13 -6.39
N ALA A 120 1.64 0.07 -5.06
CA ALA A 120 0.88 1.00 -4.27
C ALA A 120 1.51 2.40 -4.29
N LYS A 121 0.67 3.44 -4.42
CA LYS A 121 1.07 4.85 -4.47
C LYS A 121 0.61 5.62 -3.22
N ALA A 122 -0.65 5.49 -2.85
CA ALA A 122 -1.22 6.19 -1.71
C ALA A 122 -2.47 5.48 -1.19
N PHE A 123 -2.63 5.45 0.12
CA PHE A 123 -3.84 4.97 0.80
C PHE A 123 -4.79 6.13 1.09
N TYR A 124 -6.09 5.83 1.08
CA TYR A 124 -7.15 6.75 1.40
C TYR A 124 -8.13 6.07 2.35
N ILE A 125 -8.58 6.79 3.38
CA ILE A 125 -9.61 6.28 4.29
C ILE A 125 -10.49 7.42 4.77
N TRP A 126 -11.78 7.16 4.94
CA TRP A 126 -12.67 8.07 5.62
C TRP A 126 -12.62 7.83 7.11
N VAL A 127 -12.35 8.89 7.86
CA VAL A 127 -12.31 8.86 9.32
C VAL A 127 -13.28 9.91 9.84
N TRP A 128 -14.12 9.52 10.78
CA TRP A 128 -14.94 10.46 11.52
C TRP A 128 -14.16 10.97 12.75
N GLY A 129 -14.02 12.29 12.85
CA GLY A 129 -13.34 12.96 13.96
C GLY A 129 -14.33 13.66 14.91
N ALA A 130 -14.05 13.56 16.21
CA ALA A 130 -14.74 14.30 17.28
C ALA A 130 -13.90 15.48 17.81
N ASN A 131 -12.96 15.99 17.00
CA ASN A 131 -11.97 17.00 17.40
C ASN A 131 -11.05 16.56 18.55
N PHE A 132 -10.65 15.29 18.54
CA PHE A 132 -9.66 14.79 19.48
C PHE A 132 -8.24 15.09 19.01
N MET A 133 -7.33 15.41 19.93
CA MET A 133 -5.92 15.63 19.63
C MET A 133 -5.17 14.30 19.45
N TYR A 134 -5.49 13.56 18.40
CA TYR A 134 -4.85 12.29 18.05
C TYR A 134 -4.14 12.36 16.72
N ASP A 135 -3.15 11.48 16.56
CA ASP A 135 -2.43 11.27 15.32
C ASP A 135 -2.83 9.91 14.75
N PHE A 136 -3.14 9.88 13.46
CA PHE A 136 -3.53 8.68 12.72
C PHE A 136 -2.38 8.24 11.83
N GLU A 137 -2.08 6.96 11.86
CA GLU A 137 -1.03 6.31 11.07
C GLU A 137 -1.54 4.98 10.53
N ILE A 138 -0.92 4.51 9.45
CA ILE A 138 -1.03 3.12 9.01
C ILE A 138 0.31 2.44 9.10
N GLN A 139 0.27 1.13 9.31
CA GLN A 139 1.44 0.28 9.23
C GLN A 139 1.32 -0.63 8.03
N VAL A 140 2.39 -0.65 7.23
CA VAL A 140 2.52 -1.51 6.06
C VAL A 140 3.80 -2.32 6.15
N THR A 141 3.79 -3.53 5.64
CA THR A 141 4.96 -4.41 5.59
C THR A 141 5.34 -4.68 4.14
N ASP A 142 6.63 -4.55 3.83
CA ASP A 142 7.16 -4.87 2.51
C ASP A 142 7.42 -6.37 2.32
N TYR A 143 7.85 -6.75 1.12
CA TYR A 143 8.14 -8.16 0.82
C TYR A 143 9.40 -8.71 1.50
N THR A 144 10.23 -7.83 2.08
CA THR A 144 11.40 -8.22 2.88
C THR A 144 11.05 -8.47 4.34
N GLY A 145 9.81 -8.16 4.74
CA GLY A 145 9.32 -8.30 6.11
C GLY A 145 9.58 -7.06 6.98
N VAL A 146 10.00 -5.94 6.39
CA VAL A 146 10.19 -4.68 7.12
C VAL A 146 8.87 -3.92 7.18
N SER A 147 8.47 -3.51 8.39
CA SER A 147 7.30 -2.68 8.60
C SER A 147 7.64 -1.19 8.59
N TYR A 148 6.78 -0.39 7.98
CA TYR A 148 6.87 1.06 7.89
C TYR A 148 5.59 1.70 8.43
N SER A 149 5.74 2.76 9.22
CA SER A 149 4.63 3.61 9.63
C SER A 149 4.48 4.78 8.66
N LEU A 150 3.28 4.95 8.11
CA LEU A 150 2.94 6.06 7.22
C LEU A 150 1.98 7.01 7.96
N PRO A 151 2.34 8.30 8.10
CA PRO A 151 1.50 9.27 8.79
C PRO A 151 0.29 9.66 7.94
N GLY A 152 -0.91 9.60 8.52
CA GLY A 152 -2.17 10.07 7.92
C GLY A 152 -2.65 11.42 8.45
N GLY A 153 -2.03 11.94 9.50
CA GLY A 153 -2.26 13.28 10.05
C GLY A 153 -3.07 13.30 11.33
N LYS A 154 -3.55 14.49 11.71
CA LYS A 154 -4.25 14.72 12.98
C LYS A 154 -5.76 14.52 12.87
N LEU A 155 -6.37 14.03 13.95
CA LEU A 155 -7.82 13.82 14.09
C LEU A 155 -8.55 14.99 14.78
N ASN A 156 -7.96 16.19 14.77
CA ASN A 156 -8.51 17.43 15.33
C ASN A 156 -9.48 18.12 14.35
N PHE A 157 -10.45 17.36 13.86
CA PHE A 157 -11.52 17.86 12.99
C PHE A 157 -12.86 17.26 13.42
N LEU A 158 -13.95 17.87 12.96
CA LEU A 158 -15.31 17.43 13.24
C LEU A 158 -15.92 16.75 12.00
N GLY A 159 -16.55 15.60 12.22
CA GLY A 159 -17.26 14.88 11.15
C GLY A 159 -16.35 14.01 10.29
N TRP A 160 -16.89 13.56 9.16
CA TRP A 160 -16.18 12.72 8.20
C TRP A 160 -15.15 13.51 7.39
N LYS A 161 -13.91 13.00 7.33
CA LYS A 161 -12.84 13.54 6.50
C LYS A 161 -12.03 12.41 5.88
N ILE A 162 -11.63 12.58 4.63
CA ILE A 162 -10.69 11.69 3.97
C ILE A 162 -9.26 11.99 4.44
N LEU A 163 -8.54 10.94 4.87
CA LEU A 163 -7.12 10.99 5.16
C LEU A 163 -6.36 10.30 4.03
N ARG A 164 -5.28 10.94 3.57
CA ARG A 164 -4.39 10.43 2.53
C ARG A 164 -3.03 10.12 3.14
N MET A 165 -2.51 8.94 2.85
CA MET A 165 -1.19 8.49 3.28
C MET A 165 -0.39 8.09 2.06
N ASP A 166 0.59 8.91 1.68
CA ASP A 166 1.46 8.64 0.54
C ASP A 166 2.49 7.57 0.89
N ILE A 167 2.79 6.69 -0.08
CA ILE A 167 3.78 5.63 0.06
C ILE A 167 5.12 6.16 -0.51
N PRO A 168 6.15 6.33 0.33
CA PRO A 168 7.44 6.83 -0.14
C PRO A 168 8.11 5.87 -1.12
N ALA A 169 8.84 6.43 -2.09
CA ALA A 169 9.55 5.66 -3.11
C ALA A 169 10.67 4.77 -2.56
N PHE A 170 11.13 5.01 -1.32
CA PHE A 170 12.14 4.17 -0.67
C PHE A 170 11.57 2.83 -0.17
N ILE A 171 10.25 2.69 -0.06
CA ILE A 171 9.62 1.44 0.36
C ILE A 171 9.70 0.45 -0.80
N PRO A 172 10.39 -0.70 -0.65
CA PRO A 172 10.58 -1.65 -1.72
C PRO A 172 9.26 -2.32 -2.16
N GLN A 173 8.95 -2.25 -3.45
CA GLN A 173 7.78 -2.89 -4.07
C GLN A 173 8.12 -3.69 -5.33
N THR A 174 9.39 -3.67 -5.74
CA THR A 174 9.87 -4.36 -6.94
C THR A 174 11.21 -5.00 -6.68
N GLN A 175 11.45 -6.16 -7.30
CA GLN A 175 12.74 -6.85 -7.30
C GLN A 175 13.24 -7.06 -8.73
N GLN A 176 14.49 -7.53 -8.88
CA GLN A 176 15.09 -7.75 -10.21
C GLN A 176 14.57 -9.04 -10.88
N GLN A 177 14.39 -10.11 -10.11
CA GLN A 177 13.91 -11.40 -10.62
C GLN A 177 12.39 -11.41 -10.79
N LEU A 178 11.91 -12.20 -11.74
CA LEU A 178 10.47 -12.42 -11.93
C LEU A 178 9.90 -13.31 -10.80
N PRO A 179 8.65 -13.05 -10.33
CA PRO A 179 7.85 -11.87 -10.62
C PRO A 179 8.46 -10.63 -9.96
N ARG A 180 8.58 -9.53 -10.74
CA ARG A 180 9.25 -8.30 -10.28
C ARG A 180 8.40 -7.55 -9.27
N ILE A 181 7.11 -7.40 -9.54
CA ILE A 181 6.19 -6.71 -8.62
C ILE A 181 6.03 -7.58 -7.37
N LYS A 182 6.27 -6.95 -6.22
CA LYS A 182 6.11 -7.54 -4.90
C LYS A 182 5.14 -6.68 -4.09
N ASN A 183 3.99 -7.28 -3.80
CA ASN A 183 2.88 -6.62 -3.14
C ASN A 183 3.27 -6.19 -1.72
N LEU A 184 2.89 -4.97 -1.35
CA LEU A 184 2.87 -4.55 0.05
C LEU A 184 1.74 -5.26 0.79
N GLN A 185 1.89 -5.35 2.10
CA GLN A 185 0.84 -5.78 3.01
C GLN A 185 0.43 -4.60 3.89
N PHE A 186 -0.87 -4.40 4.04
CA PHE A 186 -1.40 -3.51 5.06
C PHE A 186 -1.63 -4.31 6.34
N ASP A 187 -1.07 -3.84 7.45
CA ASP A 187 -1.12 -4.55 8.72
C ASP A 187 -2.21 -3.99 9.65
N ARG A 188 -2.24 -2.67 9.84
CA ARG A 188 -3.11 -2.01 10.82
C ARG A 188 -3.22 -0.51 10.64
N PHE A 189 -4.32 0.05 11.15
CA PHE A 189 -4.41 1.45 11.55
C PHE A 189 -3.87 1.61 12.97
N THR A 190 -3.13 2.67 13.22
CA THR A 190 -2.61 3.04 14.53
C THR A 190 -3.05 4.46 14.85
N ILE A 191 -3.73 4.63 15.98
CA ILE A 191 -4.13 5.93 16.49
C ILE A 191 -3.34 6.20 17.76
N TRP A 192 -2.60 7.30 17.78
CA TRP A 192 -1.78 7.73 18.90
C TRP A 192 -2.49 8.81 19.69
N THR A 193 -2.52 8.65 21.01
CA THR A 193 -2.99 9.71 21.90
C THR A 193 -1.88 10.70 22.21
N ASN A 194 -2.19 11.99 22.14
CA ASN A 194 -1.29 13.00 22.69
C ASN A 194 -1.42 13.03 24.23
N PRO A 195 -0.33 13.30 24.97
CA PRO A 195 -0.33 13.28 26.44
C PRO A 195 -1.35 14.22 27.10
N GLY A 196 -1.75 15.30 26.42
CA GLY A 196 -2.75 16.26 26.91
C GLY A 196 -4.19 15.93 26.55
N ALA A 197 -4.45 14.83 25.84
CA ALA A 197 -5.81 14.47 25.47
C ALA A 197 -6.61 13.97 26.70
N PRO A 198 -7.96 14.04 26.67
CA PRO A 198 -8.83 13.41 27.67
C PRO A 198 -8.50 11.93 27.84
N LEU A 199 -9.00 11.25 28.88
CA LEU A 199 -8.75 9.82 29.15
C LEU A 199 -9.91 8.88 28.81
N GLU A 200 -11.10 9.42 28.60
CA GLU A 200 -12.34 8.67 28.52
C GLU A 200 -13.12 9.00 27.25
N ASN A 201 -14.00 8.08 26.88
CA ASN A 201 -14.98 8.25 25.81
C ASN A 201 -14.35 8.63 24.47
N PHE A 202 -13.26 7.97 24.10
CA PHE A 202 -12.77 8.10 22.73
C PHE A 202 -13.58 7.21 21.84
N TYR A 203 -13.97 7.75 20.70
CA TYR A 203 -14.62 7.02 19.64
C TYR A 203 -14.05 7.49 18.31
N ILE A 204 -13.89 6.54 17.40
CA ILE A 204 -13.45 6.76 16.03
C ILE A 204 -14.31 5.86 15.15
N TYR A 205 -14.71 6.39 13.99
CA TYR A 205 -15.43 5.63 12.99
C TYR A 205 -14.63 5.66 11.68
N LEU A 206 -14.56 4.50 11.03
CA LEU A 206 -13.83 4.28 9.79
C LEU A 206 -14.80 3.82 8.72
N ASP A 207 -14.61 4.33 7.51
CA ASP A 207 -15.35 3.93 6.33
C ASP A 207 -14.44 4.00 5.08
N GLN A 208 -14.80 3.27 4.02
CA GLN A 208 -14.23 3.36 2.67
C GLN A 208 -12.71 3.47 2.63
N PHE A 209 -12.03 2.41 3.07
CA PHE A 209 -10.59 2.27 2.94
C PHE A 209 -10.23 1.83 1.52
N SER A 210 -9.41 2.62 0.84
CA SER A 210 -9.03 2.43 -0.55
C SER A 210 -7.55 2.71 -0.79
N ILE A 211 -7.06 2.26 -1.95
CA ILE A 211 -5.67 2.41 -2.39
C ILE A 211 -5.64 2.91 -3.83
N LEU A 212 -4.76 3.87 -4.09
CA LEU A 212 -4.31 4.21 -5.44
C LEU A 212 -3.08 3.36 -5.76
N THR A 213 -3.19 2.54 -6.80
CA THR A 213 -2.14 1.58 -7.17
C THR A 213 -1.96 1.51 -8.69
N ASP A 214 -0.75 1.15 -9.11
CA ASP A 214 -0.43 0.83 -10.50
C ASP A 214 -0.46 -0.68 -10.70
N ILE A 215 -1.42 -1.15 -11.50
CA ILE A 215 -1.65 -2.57 -11.79
C ILE A 215 -1.19 -2.97 -13.19
N ALA A 216 -0.37 -2.15 -13.85
CA ALA A 216 0.12 -2.47 -15.17
C ALA A 216 0.86 -3.82 -15.19
N LEU A 217 0.54 -4.62 -16.19
CA LEU A 217 1.29 -5.85 -16.48
C LEU A 217 2.63 -5.46 -17.10
N GLU A 218 3.70 -6.07 -16.60
CA GLU A 218 5.01 -5.96 -17.25
C GLU A 218 4.95 -6.70 -18.60
N THR A 219 5.13 -5.96 -19.68
CA THR A 219 5.21 -6.51 -21.04
C THR A 219 6.67 -6.53 -21.48
N TYR A 220 7.15 -7.69 -21.90
CA TYR A 220 8.46 -7.88 -22.48
C TYR A 220 8.45 -9.11 -23.40
N ASP A 221 9.48 -9.28 -24.22
CA ASP A 221 9.57 -10.44 -25.12
C ASP A 221 9.61 -11.76 -24.33
N GLY A 222 8.59 -12.61 -24.52
CA GLY A 222 8.41 -13.85 -23.76
C GLY A 222 7.69 -13.69 -22.41
N ASP A 223 6.99 -12.58 -22.17
CA ASP A 223 6.16 -12.36 -20.97
C ASP A 223 5.14 -13.47 -20.69
N ALA A 224 4.64 -14.16 -21.72
CA ALA A 224 3.79 -15.33 -21.62
C ALA A 224 4.39 -16.46 -20.74
N LEU A 225 5.72 -16.49 -20.59
CA LEU A 225 6.43 -17.48 -19.78
C LEU A 225 6.33 -17.22 -18.26
N ASN A 226 5.81 -16.07 -17.83
CA ASN A 226 5.63 -15.76 -16.40
C ASN A 226 4.64 -16.67 -15.69
N ASN A 227 3.69 -17.24 -16.42
CA ASN A 227 2.69 -18.16 -15.87
C ASN A 227 3.23 -19.60 -15.77
N VAL A 228 4.41 -19.75 -15.15
CA VAL A 228 5.14 -21.01 -14.99
C VAL A 228 4.22 -22.13 -14.50
N ASN A 229 3.42 -21.88 -13.45
CA ASN A 229 2.50 -22.88 -12.93
C ASN A 229 1.53 -23.39 -13.99
N GLN A 230 0.93 -22.52 -14.81
CA GLN A 230 0.01 -22.94 -15.88
C GLN A 230 0.74 -23.73 -16.99
N ILE A 231 1.99 -23.38 -17.28
CA ILE A 231 2.82 -24.05 -18.29
C ILE A 231 3.16 -25.47 -17.84
N TRP A 232 3.56 -25.64 -16.57
CA TRP A 232 4.07 -26.92 -16.06
C TRP A 232 3.00 -27.82 -15.41
N THR A 233 1.83 -27.30 -15.05
CA THR A 233 0.70 -28.14 -14.57
C THR A 233 -0.22 -28.63 -15.70
N ASN A 234 -0.02 -28.21 -16.94
CA ASN A 234 -0.67 -28.80 -18.09
C ASN A 234 0.05 -30.11 -18.50
N PRO A 235 -0.60 -31.28 -18.41
CA PRO A 235 0.05 -32.60 -18.60
C PRO A 235 0.26 -32.98 -20.07
N GLN A 236 0.63 -32.04 -20.96
CA GLN A 236 0.66 -32.27 -22.41
C GLN A 236 2.03 -32.67 -22.99
N SER A 237 3.10 -32.81 -22.20
CA SER A 237 4.38 -33.23 -22.81
C SER A 237 5.29 -33.97 -21.83
N ASN A 238 5.09 -35.28 -21.73
CA ASN A 238 6.15 -36.27 -21.53
C ASN A 238 5.61 -37.66 -21.91
N GLN A 239 5.15 -37.83 -23.16
CA GLN A 239 5.19 -39.14 -23.80
C GLN A 239 6.49 -39.24 -24.60
N GLN A 240 7.59 -39.51 -23.90
CA GLN A 240 8.71 -40.17 -24.55
C GLN A 240 8.22 -41.58 -24.88
N THR A 241 7.87 -41.81 -26.14
CA THR A 241 7.78 -43.15 -26.73
C THR A 241 9.15 -43.80 -26.58
N GLY A 242 9.34 -44.52 -25.48
CA GLY A 242 10.45 -45.45 -25.31
C GLY A 242 10.29 -46.56 -26.34
N GLY A 243 10.96 -46.40 -27.48
CA GLY A 243 11.21 -47.51 -28.39
C GLY A 243 12.21 -48.46 -27.76
N GLN A 244 11.73 -49.62 -27.33
CA GLN A 244 12.47 -50.87 -27.29
C GLN A 244 11.78 -51.84 -28.24
#